data_AF-A0A5V2BL61-F1
#
_entry.id   AF-A0A5V2BL61-F1
#
_cell.length_a   1.000
_cell.length_b   1.000
_cell.length_c   1.000
_cell.angle_alpha   90.00
_cell.angle_beta   90.00
_cell.angle_gamma   90.00
#
_symmetry.space_group_name_H-M   'P 1'
#
loop_
_entity.id
_entity.type
_entity.pdbx_description
1 polymer ?
#
loop_
_entity_poly.entity_id
_entity_poly.type
_entity_poly.pdbx_seq_one_letter_code
_entity_poly.pdbx_strand_id
1 'polypeptide(L)'
;MTTSNHPAHGPVSLDRLHQIREILSKAAAQSDGGNLGYAMADAVKVINEVLECRKAGKFPITQDGYVMVPKKLTAENGAKGVLSGEFSETKFINCPECFGEDECETCDGSGRLEITVPVTWTTIKAIWVKGVEHFEAATQQKNV
;
A
#
# COMPACT_ATOMS: atom_id res chain seq x y z
N MET A 1 -27.72 -26.54 -12.65
CA MET A 1 -27.01 -25.25 -12.89
C MET A 1 -25.57 -25.57 -13.20
N THR A 2 -25.12 -25.33 -14.42
CA THR A 2 -23.73 -25.55 -14.84
C THR A 2 -22.87 -24.36 -14.39
N THR A 3 -21.98 -24.58 -13.43
CA THR A 3 -20.96 -23.58 -13.06
C THR A 3 -19.88 -23.57 -14.14
N SER A 4 -19.86 -22.55 -15.01
CA SER A 4 -18.78 -22.40 -15.97
C SER A 4 -17.52 -21.92 -15.24
N ASN A 5 -16.48 -22.74 -15.21
CA ASN A 5 -15.12 -22.37 -14.76
C ASN A 5 -14.42 -21.45 -15.79
N HIS A 6 -15.12 -20.45 -16.33
CA HIS A 6 -14.56 -19.59 -17.36
C HIS A 6 -13.45 -18.70 -16.73
N PRO A 7 -12.22 -18.66 -17.28
CA PRO A 7 -11.07 -17.94 -16.71
C PRO A 7 -11.17 -16.41 -16.61
N ALA A 8 -12.36 -15.82 -16.75
CA ALA A 8 -12.56 -14.38 -16.94
C ALA A 8 -12.81 -13.59 -15.64
N HIS A 9 -12.73 -14.22 -14.46
CA HIS A 9 -13.04 -13.57 -13.18
C HIS A 9 -11.83 -13.01 -12.43
N GLY A 10 -10.67 -12.90 -13.08
CA GLY A 10 -9.46 -12.32 -12.50
C GLY A 10 -8.73 -11.39 -13.47
N PRO A 11 -7.78 -10.56 -12.98
CA PRO A 11 -6.95 -9.73 -13.83
C PRO A 11 -6.19 -10.58 -14.85
N VAL A 12 -6.07 -10.09 -16.09
CA VAL A 12 -5.36 -10.80 -17.18
C VAL A 12 -3.92 -11.07 -16.76
N SER A 13 -3.47 -12.34 -16.84
CA SER A 13 -2.09 -12.72 -16.49
C SER A 13 -1.06 -12.10 -17.45
N LEU A 14 0.20 -12.00 -17.02
CA LEU A 14 1.28 -11.43 -17.85
C LEU A 14 1.47 -12.23 -19.14
N ASP A 15 1.49 -13.56 -19.06
CA ASP A 15 1.61 -14.44 -20.22
C ASP A 15 0.43 -14.25 -21.18
N ARG A 16 -0.78 -14.13 -20.65
CA ARG A 16 -1.97 -13.90 -21.47
C ARG A 16 -1.92 -12.53 -22.15
N LEU A 17 -1.38 -11.52 -21.47
CA LEU A 17 -1.19 -10.19 -22.04
C LEU A 17 -0.18 -10.20 -23.20
N HIS A 18 0.94 -10.92 -23.05
CA HIS A 18 1.89 -11.15 -24.14
C HIS A 18 1.23 -11.88 -25.32
N GLN A 19 0.44 -12.92 -25.04
CA GLN A 19 -0.27 -13.65 -26.08
C GLN A 19 -1.26 -12.76 -26.85
N ILE A 20 -2.03 -11.92 -26.15
CA ILE A 20 -2.98 -10.98 -26.78
C ILE A 20 -2.24 -9.97 -27.65
N ARG A 21 -1.10 -9.43 -27.17
CA ARG A 21 -0.25 -8.52 -27.96
C ARG A 21 0.16 -9.15 -29.28
N GLU A 22 0.65 -10.38 -29.26
CA GLU A 22 1.11 -11.08 -30.47
C GLU A 22 -0.05 -11.32 -31.46
N ILE A 23 -1.22 -11.72 -30.96
CA ILE A 23 -2.41 -11.92 -31.79
C ILE A 23 -2.80 -10.63 -32.51
N LEU A 24 -2.91 -9.52 -31.76
CA LEU A 24 -3.30 -8.23 -32.33
C LEU A 24 -2.23 -7.68 -33.27
N SER A 25 -0.95 -7.89 -32.98
CA SER A 25 0.15 -7.45 -33.86
C SER A 25 0.10 -8.17 -35.22
N LYS A 26 -0.13 -9.48 -35.21
CA LYS A 26 -0.30 -10.27 -36.44
C LYS A 26 -1.55 -9.86 -37.21
N ALA A 27 -2.67 -9.67 -36.52
CA ALA A 27 -3.93 -9.25 -37.13
C ALA A 27 -3.82 -7.85 -37.74
N ALA A 28 -3.16 -6.90 -37.07
CA ALA A 28 -2.90 -5.56 -37.60
C ALA A 28 -2.02 -5.61 -38.86
N ALA A 29 -0.97 -6.44 -38.86
CA ALA A 29 -0.09 -6.60 -40.02
C ALA A 29 -0.77 -7.23 -41.25
N GLN A 30 -1.81 -8.05 -41.02
CA GLN A 30 -2.61 -8.68 -42.07
C GLN A 30 -3.83 -7.83 -42.47
N SER A 31 -4.12 -6.76 -41.74
CA SER A 31 -5.25 -5.89 -42.04
C SER A 31 -5.00 -5.10 -43.32
N ASP A 32 -6.06 -4.84 -44.05
CA ASP A 32 -6.11 -3.91 -45.19
C ASP A 32 -5.90 -2.42 -44.83
N GLY A 33 -5.49 -2.12 -43.58
CA GLY A 33 -5.32 -0.74 -43.12
C GLY A 33 -6.62 0.03 -42.91
N GLY A 34 -7.79 -0.63 -42.84
CA GLY A 34 -9.04 0.02 -42.44
C GLY A 34 -9.05 0.47 -40.97
N ASN A 35 -10.14 1.10 -40.55
CA ASN A 35 -10.30 1.58 -39.16
C ASN A 35 -10.03 0.51 -38.10
N LEU A 36 -10.40 -0.75 -38.39
CA LEU A 36 -10.12 -1.88 -37.51
C LEU A 36 -8.62 -2.19 -37.40
N GLY A 37 -7.88 -2.11 -38.51
CA GLY A 37 -6.42 -2.29 -38.54
C GLY A 37 -5.70 -1.27 -37.66
N TYR A 38 -6.09 0.01 -37.76
CA TYR A 38 -5.58 1.07 -36.90
C TYR A 38 -5.91 0.84 -35.43
N ALA A 39 -7.16 0.48 -35.12
CA ALA A 39 -7.57 0.19 -33.74
C ALA A 39 -6.78 -0.97 -33.13
N MET A 40 -6.49 -2.03 -33.92
CA MET A 40 -5.65 -3.14 -33.46
C MET A 40 -4.21 -2.69 -33.21
N ALA A 41 -3.63 -1.86 -34.08
CA ALA A 41 -2.29 -1.32 -33.89
C ALA A 41 -2.18 -0.43 -32.64
N ASP A 42 -3.19 0.41 -32.39
CA ASP A 42 -3.25 1.23 -31.17
C ASP A 42 -3.45 0.39 -29.91
N ALA A 43 -4.28 -0.66 -29.97
CA ALA A 43 -4.41 -1.62 -28.87
C ALA A 43 -3.07 -2.30 -28.54
N VAL A 44 -2.25 -2.63 -29.53
CA VAL A 44 -0.89 -3.17 -29.31
C VAL A 44 0.00 -2.16 -28.58
N LYS A 45 -0.06 -0.86 -28.93
CA LYS A 45 0.69 0.20 -28.23
C LYS A 45 0.27 0.28 -26.76
N VAL A 46 -1.03 0.31 -26.49
CA VAL A 46 -1.56 0.33 -25.11
C VAL A 46 -1.10 -0.91 -24.34
N ILE A 47 -1.12 -2.10 -24.95
CA ILE A 47 -0.63 -3.32 -24.28
C ILE A 47 0.87 -3.24 -23.99
N ASN A 48 1.68 -2.66 -24.88
CA ASN A 48 3.10 -2.43 -24.62
C ASN A 48 3.30 -1.49 -23.43
N GLU A 49 2.56 -0.38 -23.36
CA GLU A 49 2.58 0.51 -22.20
C GLU A 49 2.19 -0.24 -20.91
N VAL A 50 1.17 -1.09 -20.96
CA VAL A 50 0.75 -1.91 -19.82
C VAL A 50 1.84 -2.90 -19.39
N LEU A 51 2.51 -3.55 -20.35
CA LEU A 51 3.62 -4.46 -20.07
C LEU A 51 4.78 -3.73 -19.40
N GLU A 52 5.16 -2.55 -19.89
CA GLU A 52 6.22 -1.72 -19.28
C GLU A 52 5.81 -1.24 -17.88
N CYS A 53 4.54 -0.87 -17.69
CA CYS A 53 4.04 -0.51 -16.37
C CYS A 53 4.05 -1.70 -15.40
N ARG A 54 3.72 -2.92 -15.86
CA ARG A 54 3.80 -4.12 -15.01
C ARG A 54 5.25 -4.48 -14.66
N LYS A 55 6.18 -4.38 -15.61
CA LYS A 55 7.62 -4.57 -15.35
C LYS A 55 8.15 -3.55 -14.34
N ALA A 56 7.74 -2.29 -14.49
CA ALA A 56 8.15 -1.21 -13.60
C ALA A 56 7.38 -1.16 -12.26
N GLY A 57 6.47 -2.12 -11.99
CA GLY A 57 5.64 -2.12 -10.78
C GLY A 57 4.71 -0.90 -10.66
N LYS A 58 4.39 -0.23 -11.78
CA LYS A 58 3.57 0.99 -11.85
C LYS A 58 2.07 0.73 -11.85
N PHE A 59 1.63 -0.50 -12.09
CA PHE A 59 0.26 -0.88 -11.81
C PHE A 59 0.12 -1.19 -10.32
N PRO A 60 -0.98 -0.77 -9.66
CA PRO A 60 -1.35 -1.29 -8.35
C PRO A 60 -1.86 -2.72 -8.54
N ILE A 61 -1.01 -3.64 -8.99
CA ILE A 61 -1.21 -5.04 -8.66
C ILE A 61 -0.70 -5.12 -7.23
N THR A 62 -1.58 -4.77 -6.28
CA THR A 62 -1.34 -5.17 -4.89
C THR A 62 -1.17 -6.68 -4.93
N GLN A 63 0.01 -7.15 -4.53
CA GLN A 63 0.18 -8.59 -4.28
C GLN A 63 -0.91 -9.03 -3.31
N ASP A 64 -1.39 -10.28 -3.42
CA ASP A 64 -2.39 -10.80 -2.50
C ASP A 64 -1.94 -10.56 -1.04
N GLY A 65 -2.78 -9.88 -0.27
CA GLY A 65 -2.49 -9.47 1.11
C GLY A 65 -1.91 -8.06 1.30
N TYR A 66 -1.68 -7.29 0.22
CA TYR A 66 -1.22 -5.90 0.30
C TYR A 66 -2.35 -4.91 -0.03
N VAL A 67 -2.29 -3.72 0.57
CA VAL A 67 -3.21 -2.60 0.29
C VAL A 67 -2.41 -1.39 -0.14
N MET A 68 -2.91 -0.64 -1.13
CA MET A 68 -2.32 0.63 -1.53
C MET A 68 -2.51 1.66 -0.42
N VAL A 69 -1.40 2.27 0.01
CA VAL A 69 -1.40 3.30 1.04
C VAL A 69 -0.74 4.58 0.52
N PRO A 70 -1.11 5.77 1.04
CA PRO A 70 -0.54 7.02 0.57
C PRO A 70 0.93 7.17 0.98
N LYS A 71 1.75 7.74 0.10
CA LYS A 71 3.16 8.06 0.41
C LYS A 71 3.32 9.06 1.57
N LYS A 72 2.31 9.91 1.80
CA LYS A 72 2.32 10.92 2.86
C LYS A 72 0.98 10.91 3.57
N LEU A 73 1.01 10.88 4.90
CA LEU A 73 -0.19 11.05 5.71
C LEU A 73 -0.51 12.53 5.86
N THR A 74 -1.73 12.92 5.53
CA THR A 74 -2.20 14.30 5.68
C THR A 74 -3.60 14.33 6.29
N ALA A 75 -4.11 15.52 6.63
CA ALA A 75 -5.50 15.61 7.09
C ALA A 75 -6.46 15.49 5.91
N GLU A 76 -6.07 16.03 4.75
CA GLU A 76 -6.85 16.13 3.52
C GLU A 76 -7.09 14.76 2.88
N ASN A 77 -6.18 13.80 3.06
CA ASN A 77 -6.39 12.42 2.63
C ASN A 77 -7.06 11.53 3.68
N GLY A 78 -7.59 12.12 4.76
CA GLY A 78 -8.34 11.42 5.81
C GLY A 78 -7.46 10.67 6.82
N ALA A 79 -6.15 10.56 6.61
CA ALA A 79 -5.27 9.76 7.47
C ALA A 79 -5.27 10.24 8.93
N LYS A 80 -5.36 11.55 9.17
CA LYS A 80 -5.39 12.07 10.54
C LYS A 80 -6.61 11.58 11.32
N GLY A 81 -7.79 11.54 10.69
CA GLY A 81 -9.01 11.08 11.33
C GLY A 81 -8.98 9.58 11.63
N VAL A 82 -8.37 8.79 10.74
CA VAL A 82 -8.28 7.33 10.88
C VAL A 82 -7.24 6.89 11.91
N LEU A 83 -6.14 7.63 12.07
CA LEU A 83 -4.99 7.17 12.88
C LEU A 83 -4.85 7.85 14.25
N SER A 84 -5.45 9.03 14.44
CA SER A 84 -5.30 9.75 15.71
C SER A 84 -6.16 9.10 16.80
N GLY A 85 -5.53 8.67 17.89
CA GLY A 85 -6.23 8.01 19.01
C GLY A 85 -6.18 6.49 18.96
N GLU A 86 -5.85 5.89 17.81
CA GLU A 86 -5.73 4.44 17.64
C GLU A 86 -4.45 3.85 18.28
N PHE A 87 -3.43 4.68 18.45
CA PHE A 87 -2.13 4.26 18.99
C PHE A 87 -1.89 4.93 20.33
N SER A 88 -1.43 4.15 21.29
CA SER A 88 -0.99 4.62 22.60
C SER A 88 0.26 3.88 23.07
N GLU A 89 0.99 4.52 23.97
CA GLU A 89 2.17 3.97 24.62
C GLU A 89 1.95 3.98 26.13
N THR A 90 2.30 2.88 26.77
CA THR A 90 2.43 2.81 28.22
C THR A 90 3.66 3.61 28.66
N LYS A 91 3.46 4.53 29.61
CA LYS A 91 4.52 5.32 30.23
C LYS A 91 4.39 5.27 31.73
N PHE A 92 5.53 5.30 32.40
CA PHE A 92 5.59 5.42 33.85
C PHE A 92 5.81 6.87 34.22
N ILE A 93 4.93 7.43 35.03
CA ILE A 93 5.11 8.72 35.67
C ILE A 93 5.39 8.52 37.16
N ASN A 94 6.01 9.50 37.80
CA ASN A 94 6.12 9.48 39.25
C ASN A 94 4.74 9.67 39.86
N CYS A 95 4.46 8.96 40.95
CA CYS A 95 3.20 9.13 41.66
C CYS A 95 3.13 10.56 42.23
N PRO A 96 2.15 11.38 41.81
CA PRO A 96 2.06 12.77 42.25
C PRO A 96 1.65 12.90 43.72
N GLU A 97 1.10 11.83 44.30
CA GLU A 97 0.57 11.81 45.66
C GLU A 97 1.51 11.16 46.68
N CYS A 98 2.64 10.59 46.24
CA CYS A 98 3.62 10.09 47.20
C CYS A 98 4.49 11.24 47.68
N PHE A 99 4.18 11.76 48.85
CA PHE A 99 4.92 12.81 49.54
C PHE A 99 6.22 12.28 50.21
N GLY A 100 6.82 11.23 49.66
CA GLY A 100 8.01 10.58 50.22
C GLY A 100 7.71 9.57 51.33
N GLU A 101 6.47 9.08 51.43
CA GLU A 101 6.08 8.01 52.34
C GLU A 101 6.01 6.66 51.62
N ASP A 102 6.42 5.60 52.33
CA ASP A 102 6.54 4.24 51.81
C ASP A 102 5.16 3.54 51.68
N GLU A 103 4.14 4.05 52.37
CA GLU A 103 2.73 3.63 52.29
C GLU A 103 1.92 4.66 51.49
N CYS A 104 1.87 4.49 50.18
CA CYS A 104 1.16 5.39 49.27
C CYS A 104 0.03 4.62 48.56
N GLU A 105 -1.23 4.86 48.94
CA GLU A 105 -2.42 4.12 48.44
C GLU A 105 -2.59 4.20 46.91
N THR A 106 -2.16 5.30 46.31
CA THR A 106 -2.36 5.55 44.87
C THR A 106 -1.41 4.74 43.99
N CYS A 107 -0.24 4.32 44.51
CA CYS A 107 0.73 3.52 43.74
C CYS A 107 1.24 2.28 44.48
N ASP A 108 0.60 1.89 45.58
CA ASP A 108 0.96 0.76 46.44
C ASP A 108 2.46 0.76 46.82
N GLY A 109 3.01 1.94 47.15
CA GLY A 109 4.41 2.11 47.54
C GLY A 109 5.45 2.00 46.39
N SER A 110 5.03 1.81 45.14
CA SER A 110 5.95 1.72 43.99
C SER A 110 6.61 3.05 43.59
N GLY A 111 6.02 4.18 44.02
CA GLY A 111 6.41 5.53 43.64
C GLY A 111 6.15 5.88 42.17
N ARG A 112 5.57 4.97 41.37
CA ARG A 112 5.33 5.17 39.93
C ARG A 112 3.95 4.69 39.51
N LEU A 113 3.31 5.46 38.64
CA LEU A 113 2.03 5.11 38.03
C LEU A 113 2.24 4.75 36.57
N GLU A 114 1.61 3.66 36.16
CA GLU A 114 1.50 3.29 34.75
C GLU A 114 0.34 4.07 34.11
N ILE A 115 0.63 4.82 33.06
CA ILE A 115 -0.36 5.58 32.31
C ILE A 115 -0.28 5.23 30.82
N THR A 116 -1.41 5.35 30.14
CA THR A 116 -1.51 5.16 28.70
C THR A 116 -1.58 6.52 28.02
N VAL A 117 -0.56 6.86 27.23
CA VAL A 117 -0.47 8.15 26.54
C VAL A 117 -0.68 7.94 25.04
N PRO A 118 -1.61 8.67 24.38
CA PRO A 118 -1.82 8.53 22.95
C PRO A 118 -0.58 8.99 22.16
N VAL A 119 -0.27 8.27 21.10
CA VAL A 119 0.81 8.63 20.18
C VAL A 119 0.37 9.86 19.37
N THR A 120 1.20 10.89 19.37
CA THR A 120 0.86 12.15 18.70
C THR A 120 0.81 11.99 17.18
N TRP A 121 -0.06 12.77 16.52
CA TRP A 121 -0.13 12.85 15.06
C TRP A 121 1.24 13.12 14.40
N THR A 122 2.06 13.95 15.03
CA THR A 122 3.43 14.25 14.56
C THR A 122 4.33 13.02 14.61
N THR A 123 4.26 12.22 15.68
CA THR A 123 5.01 10.96 15.81
C THR A 123 4.55 9.92 14.79
N ILE A 124 3.23 9.75 14.63
CA ILE A 124 2.65 8.83 13.62
C ILE A 124 3.18 9.16 12.22
N LYS A 125 3.17 10.45 11.84
CA LYS A 125 3.75 10.88 10.54
C LYS A 125 5.23 10.56 10.42
N ALA A 126 6.02 10.77 11.47
CA ALA A 126 7.45 10.51 11.45
C ALA A 126 7.75 9.02 11.25
N ILE A 127 7.01 8.13 11.95
CA ILE A 127 7.10 6.68 11.78
C ILE A 127 6.71 6.29 10.35
N TRP A 128 5.60 6.84 9.83
CA TRP A 128 5.16 6.54 8.47
C TRP A 128 6.21 6.92 7.42
N VAL A 129 6.82 8.10 7.53
CA VAL A 129 7.89 8.53 6.63
C VAL A 129 9.06 7.54 6.66
N LYS A 130 9.47 7.06 7.84
CA LYS A 130 10.51 6.03 7.95
C LYS A 130 10.13 4.72 7.27
N GLY A 131 8.88 4.30 7.39
CA GLY A 131 8.36 3.13 6.67
C GLY A 131 8.43 3.32 5.16
N VAL A 132 7.93 4.46 4.65
CA VAL A 132 7.95 4.78 3.22
C VAL A 132 9.39 4.83 2.68
N GLU A 133 10.31 5.50 3.38
CA GLU A 133 11.74 5.56 3.01
C GLU A 133 12.34 4.15 2.89
N HIS A 134 12.06 3.25 3.83
CA HIS A 134 12.55 1.87 3.80
C HIS A 134 12.05 1.10 2.57
N PHE A 135 10.74 1.17 2.28
CA PHE A 135 10.16 0.44 1.16
C PHE A 135 10.52 1.02 -0.21
N GLU A 136 10.71 2.34 -0.30
CA GLU A 136 11.23 2.97 -1.52
C GLU A 136 12.67 2.52 -1.81
N ALA A 137 13.54 2.48 -0.80
CA ALA A 137 14.91 2.00 -0.96
C ALA A 137 14.97 0.50 -1.32
N ALA A 138 14.14 -0.33 -0.68
CA ALA A 138 14.06 -1.77 -0.96
C ALA A 138 13.59 -2.08 -2.40
N THR A 139 12.77 -1.19 -2.98
CA THR A 139 12.31 -1.31 -4.38
C THR A 139 13.44 -1.04 -5.36
N GLN A 140 14.35 -0.11 -5.06
CA GLN A 140 15.48 0.23 -5.94
C GLN A 140 16.54 -0.89 -5.98
N GLN A 141 16.78 -1.59 -4.87
CA GLN A 141 17.75 -2.69 -4.79
C GLN A 141 17.34 -3.94 -5.56
N LYS A 142 16.04 -4.19 -5.73
CA LYS A 142 15.54 -5.31 -6.56
C LYS A 142 15.69 -5.06 -8.06
N ASN A 143 15.98 -3.83 -8.45
CA ASN A 143 16.08 -3.40 -9.85
C ASN A 143 17.54 -3.20 -10.30
N VAL A 144 18.53 -3.66 -9.51
CA VAL A 144 19.96 -3.71 -9.80
C VAL A 144 20.39 -5.17 -9.88
#